data_AF-A0A8H3F1D4-F1
#
_entry.id   AF-A0A8H3F1D4-F1
#
_cell.length_a   1.000
_cell.length_b   1.000
_cell.length_c   1.000
_cell.angle_alpha   90.00
_cell.angle_beta   90.00
_cell.angle_gamma   90.00
#
_symmetry.space_group_name_H-M   'P 1'
#
loop_
_entity.id
_entity.type
_entity.pdbx_description
1 polymer ?
#
loop_
_entity_poly.entity_id
_entity_poly.type
_entity_poly.pdbx_seq_one_letter_code
_entity_poly.pdbx_strand_id
1 'polypeptide(L)'
;MDHREVQHLEILPSPHPLHIEIPQPAKVNSILSLTTASVSFTMLLIGLTGNIATGKSTVSRILSSPPYSLPLIDADLLAREVVLPGTPAYRKIIDHFGPTTPDLLLPPTPPSEPQSPPPPPPQSQPQPPSPPTTPSQSTPRPLDRAALGRRVFGSTPDRQRDRAVLNSIIHPAVRWAIFYKILYYYLRGHWAIVLDIPLLYESALDPYVSFILLVASRPETQMRRLRSRDPHLSAKEAEDRVGSQMGMEEKVGRTGARGGGRGVVVWNEGGREELGERVGEVVRGLEGGGRRGVWGWWLWGSPYVAVAVAGWEVWRGWTGRQEWEARKKRRIEKRELIKL
;
A
#
# COMPACT_ATOMS: atom_id res chain seq x y z
N MET A 1 69.92 7.28 -38.69
CA MET A 1 69.22 7.46 -37.41
C MET A 1 67.75 7.65 -37.76
N ASP A 2 67.02 6.60 -38.10
CA ASP A 2 66.53 5.47 -37.28
C ASP A 2 65.10 5.74 -36.76
N HIS A 3 64.29 4.68 -36.86
CA HIS A 3 62.94 4.43 -36.32
C HIS A 3 61.75 5.17 -36.97
N ARG A 4 60.84 4.44 -37.67
CA ARG A 4 59.63 3.74 -37.13
C ARG A 4 58.70 4.77 -36.44
N GLU A 5 57.44 5.00 -36.77
CA GLU A 5 56.34 4.16 -37.24
C GLU A 5 55.24 5.13 -37.72
N VAL A 6 54.68 4.91 -38.91
CA VAL A 6 53.38 5.45 -39.29
C VAL A 6 52.41 4.29 -39.15
N GLN A 7 51.65 4.23 -38.05
CA GLN A 7 50.62 3.21 -37.85
C GLN A 7 49.35 3.83 -37.24
N HIS A 8 48.25 3.60 -37.98
CA HIS A 8 46.88 3.41 -37.52
C HIS A 8 46.20 4.53 -36.71
N LEU A 9 45.57 5.46 -37.43
CA LEU A 9 44.44 6.24 -36.92
C LEU A 9 43.18 5.34 -36.94
N GLU A 10 43.03 4.52 -35.92
CA GLU A 10 41.84 3.70 -35.70
C GLU A 10 40.74 4.58 -35.09
N ILE A 11 39.65 4.74 -35.84
CA ILE A 11 38.46 5.49 -35.46
C ILE A 11 37.83 4.81 -34.24
N LEU A 12 37.89 5.46 -33.08
CA LEU A 12 37.26 5.00 -31.84
C LEU A 12 35.75 4.77 -32.07
N PRO A 13 35.22 3.56 -31.81
CA PRO A 13 33.78 3.34 -31.85
C PRO A 13 33.13 4.04 -30.66
N SER A 14 32.03 4.74 -30.93
CA SER A 14 31.15 5.36 -29.94
C SER A 14 30.74 4.34 -28.86
N PRO A 15 30.59 4.75 -27.59
CA PRO A 15 30.23 3.82 -26.52
C PRO A 15 28.87 3.19 -26.84
N HIS A 16 28.88 1.89 -27.08
CA HIS A 16 27.67 1.09 -27.18
C HIS A 16 26.77 1.35 -25.96
N PRO A 17 25.44 1.43 -26.15
CA PRO A 17 24.52 1.53 -25.03
C PRO A 17 24.73 0.30 -24.15
N LEU A 18 25.00 0.53 -22.86
CA LEU A 18 24.98 -0.49 -21.83
C LEU A 18 23.69 -1.30 -21.99
N HIS A 19 23.81 -2.49 -22.57
CA HIS A 19 22.78 -3.51 -22.55
C HIS A 19 22.56 -3.86 -21.08
N ILE A 20 21.59 -3.17 -20.48
CA ILE A 20 21.00 -3.59 -19.21
C ILE A 20 20.33 -4.93 -19.52
N GLU A 21 20.95 -6.02 -19.09
CA GLU A 21 20.29 -7.31 -18.99
C GLU A 21 19.09 -7.15 -18.05
N ILE A 22 17.94 -6.88 -18.65
CA ILE A 22 16.64 -7.09 -18.03
C ILE A 22 16.62 -8.57 -17.65
N PRO A 23 16.43 -8.95 -16.38
CA PRO A 23 16.28 -10.36 -16.03
C PRO A 23 15.09 -10.90 -16.81
N GLN A 24 15.37 -11.74 -17.80
CA GLN A 24 14.37 -12.50 -18.54
C GLN A 24 13.52 -13.25 -17.52
N PRO A 25 12.19 -13.38 -17.75
CA PRO A 25 11.35 -14.16 -16.85
C PRO A 25 11.97 -15.55 -16.76
N ALA A 26 12.51 -15.88 -15.60
CA ALA A 26 13.07 -17.19 -15.34
C ALA A 26 11.99 -18.19 -15.76
N LYS A 27 12.34 -19.05 -16.72
CA LYS A 27 11.48 -20.13 -17.20
C LYS A 27 10.89 -20.80 -15.97
N VAL A 28 9.58 -20.69 -15.84
CA VAL A 28 8.77 -21.49 -14.93
C VAL A 28 8.87 -22.91 -15.46
N ASN A 29 9.95 -23.62 -15.14
CA ASN A 29 10.07 -25.08 -15.22
C ASN A 29 11.39 -25.53 -14.58
N SER A 30 11.26 -26.58 -13.75
CA SER A 30 12.29 -27.29 -12.98
C SER A 30 12.96 -26.53 -11.84
N ILE A 31 12.28 -26.44 -10.69
CA ILE A 31 12.76 -26.90 -9.37
C ILE A 31 11.48 -27.13 -8.55
N LEU A 32 10.83 -28.28 -8.78
CA LEU A 32 10.00 -28.92 -7.77
C LEU A 32 10.95 -29.74 -6.89
N SER A 33 11.81 -29.05 -6.12
CA SER A 33 12.28 -29.63 -4.86
C SER A 33 11.18 -29.38 -3.84
N LEU A 34 10.23 -30.30 -3.80
CA LEU A 34 9.20 -30.45 -2.78
C LEU A 34 9.84 -30.87 -1.44
N THR A 35 10.72 -30.04 -0.89
CA THR A 35 11.22 -30.24 0.47
C THR A 35 10.89 -29.00 1.30
N THR A 36 9.93 -29.20 2.19
CA THR A 36 9.33 -28.24 3.12
C THR A 36 8.40 -27.22 2.46
N ALA A 37 7.27 -27.70 1.93
CA ALA A 37 6.06 -26.90 1.95
C ALA A 37 5.80 -26.52 3.42
N SER A 38 6.25 -25.35 3.83
CA SER A 38 5.89 -24.73 5.10
C SER A 38 4.39 -24.48 5.01
N VAL A 39 3.61 -25.45 5.44
CA VAL A 39 2.17 -25.32 5.64
C VAL A 39 2.02 -24.15 6.61
N SER A 40 1.64 -22.98 6.10
CA SER A 40 1.37 -21.82 6.94
C SER A 40 -0.08 -21.94 7.38
N PHE A 41 -0.25 -22.13 8.68
CA PHE A 41 -1.46 -22.58 9.35
C PHE A 41 -2.44 -21.45 9.73
N THR A 42 -2.33 -20.27 9.10
CA THR A 42 -3.11 -19.07 9.46
C THR A 42 -3.84 -18.45 8.29
N MET A 43 -4.84 -17.59 8.60
CA MET A 43 -5.46 -16.72 7.62
C MET A 43 -4.38 -15.95 6.87
N LEU A 44 -4.40 -16.04 5.55
CA LEU A 44 -3.36 -15.49 4.70
C LEU A 44 -3.56 -13.97 4.55
N LEU A 45 -2.59 -13.19 5.03
CA LEU A 45 -2.55 -11.75 4.84
C LEU A 45 -1.77 -11.43 3.56
N ILE A 46 -2.50 -11.14 2.47
CA ILE A 46 -1.93 -10.79 1.16
C ILE A 46 -1.73 -9.28 1.11
N GLY A 47 -0.49 -8.81 1.24
CA GLY A 47 -0.13 -7.41 0.98
C GLY A 47 -0.05 -7.13 -0.52
N LEU A 48 -1.06 -6.44 -1.05
CA LEU A 48 -1.05 -5.96 -2.44
C LEU A 48 -0.37 -4.59 -2.49
N THR A 49 0.70 -4.49 -3.27
CA THR A 49 1.45 -3.24 -3.40
C THR A 49 1.92 -3.02 -4.84
N GLY A 50 2.26 -1.78 -5.17
CA GLY A 50 2.66 -1.35 -6.50
C GLY A 50 2.74 0.17 -6.56
N ASN A 51 3.60 0.68 -7.45
CA ASN A 51 3.71 2.12 -7.66
C ASN A 51 2.48 2.68 -8.39
N ILE A 52 2.41 4.01 -8.48
CA ILE A 52 1.34 4.67 -9.25
C ILE A 52 1.34 4.13 -10.69
N ALA A 53 0.14 3.93 -11.24
CA ALA A 53 -0.07 3.49 -12.62
C ALA A 53 0.51 2.10 -13.00
N THR A 54 0.83 1.23 -12.04
CA THR A 54 1.26 -0.16 -12.33
C THR A 54 0.11 -1.15 -12.46
N GLY A 55 -1.14 -0.74 -12.19
CA GLY A 55 -2.33 -1.61 -12.31
C GLY A 55 -2.75 -2.32 -11.01
N LYS A 56 -2.23 -1.90 -9.86
CA LYS A 56 -2.65 -2.36 -8.52
C LYS A 56 -4.16 -2.40 -8.32
N SER A 57 -4.87 -1.32 -8.70
CA SER A 57 -6.34 -1.25 -8.56
C SER A 57 -7.06 -2.29 -9.42
N THR A 58 -6.54 -2.60 -10.60
CA THR A 58 -7.07 -3.70 -11.44
C THR A 58 -6.92 -5.04 -10.73
N VAL A 59 -5.74 -5.32 -10.16
CA VAL A 59 -5.50 -6.55 -9.39
C VAL A 59 -6.39 -6.62 -8.15
N SER A 60 -6.56 -5.50 -7.42
CA SER A 60 -7.46 -5.44 -6.26
C SER A 60 -8.91 -5.78 -6.63
N ARG A 61 -9.36 -5.35 -7.81
CA ARG A 61 -10.69 -5.65 -8.34
C ARG A 61 -10.81 -7.11 -8.74
N ILE A 62 -9.81 -7.66 -9.42
CA ILE A 62 -9.79 -9.07 -9.79
C ILE A 62 -9.90 -9.95 -8.55
N LEU A 63 -9.11 -9.68 -7.50
CA LEU A 63 -9.11 -10.48 -6.26
C LEU A 63 -10.40 -10.34 -5.44
N SER A 64 -11.05 -9.19 -5.48
CA SER A 64 -12.31 -8.95 -4.76
C SER A 64 -13.56 -9.41 -5.51
N SER A 65 -13.47 -9.60 -6.83
CA SER A 65 -14.57 -10.06 -7.67
C SER A 65 -14.61 -11.59 -7.78
N PRO A 66 -15.73 -12.19 -8.21
CA PRO A 66 -15.77 -13.61 -8.58
C PRO A 66 -14.71 -13.91 -9.66
N PRO A 67 -14.03 -15.07 -9.60
CA PRO A 67 -14.31 -16.22 -8.72
C PRO A 67 -13.65 -16.17 -7.33
N TYR A 68 -12.74 -15.23 -7.06
CA TYR A 68 -11.92 -15.27 -5.84
C TYR A 68 -12.63 -14.72 -4.61
N SER A 69 -13.40 -13.63 -4.77
CA SER A 69 -14.23 -13.02 -3.72
C SER A 69 -13.50 -12.77 -2.38
N LEU A 70 -12.23 -12.36 -2.45
CA LEU A 70 -11.43 -12.11 -1.26
C LEU A 70 -11.77 -10.75 -0.65
N PRO A 71 -11.94 -10.65 0.69
CA PRO A 71 -12.12 -9.37 1.34
C PRO A 71 -10.92 -8.45 1.09
N LEU A 72 -11.23 -7.22 0.66
CA LEU A 72 -10.25 -6.18 0.41
C LEU A 72 -10.29 -5.17 1.56
N ILE A 73 -9.12 -4.88 2.13
CA ILE A 73 -8.90 -3.81 3.10
C ILE A 73 -8.00 -2.77 2.43
N ASP A 74 -8.57 -1.63 2.07
CA ASP A 74 -7.83 -0.51 1.47
C ASP A 74 -7.28 0.41 2.56
N ALA A 75 -5.95 0.49 2.66
CA ALA A 75 -5.30 1.33 3.66
C ALA A 75 -5.48 2.83 3.41
N ASP A 76 -5.64 3.27 2.16
CA ASP A 76 -5.88 4.68 1.83
C ASP A 76 -7.31 5.09 2.24
N LEU A 77 -8.28 4.19 2.08
CA LEU A 77 -9.65 4.41 2.59
C LEU A 77 -9.66 4.45 4.12
N LEU A 78 -8.99 3.50 4.79
CA LEU A 78 -8.90 3.52 6.24
C LEU A 78 -8.20 4.78 6.77
N ALA A 79 -7.15 5.26 6.10
CA ALA A 79 -6.48 6.51 6.45
C ALA A 79 -7.42 7.73 6.37
N ARG A 80 -8.42 7.70 5.48
CA ARG A 80 -9.46 8.73 5.37
C ARG A 80 -10.54 8.57 6.45
N GLU A 81 -10.91 7.34 6.78
CA GLU A 81 -11.92 7.04 7.80
C GLU A 81 -11.44 7.39 9.21
N VAL A 82 -10.17 7.11 9.54
CA VAL A 82 -9.64 7.37 10.88
C VAL A 82 -9.59 8.86 11.23
N VAL A 83 -9.64 9.76 10.24
CA VAL A 83 -9.65 11.22 10.44
C VAL A 83 -11.04 11.85 10.28
N LEU A 84 -12.10 11.05 10.20
CA LEU A 84 -13.46 11.56 10.15
C LEU A 84 -13.86 12.29 11.45
N PRO A 85 -14.80 13.24 11.37
CA PRO A 85 -15.28 13.96 12.55
C PRO A 85 -15.74 13.01 13.66
N GLY A 86 -15.27 13.28 14.88
CA GLY A 86 -15.62 12.49 16.07
C GLY A 86 -14.64 11.36 16.40
N THR A 87 -13.69 11.01 15.51
CA THR A 87 -12.68 10.00 15.81
C THR A 87 -11.58 10.53 16.76
N PRO A 88 -10.84 9.65 17.45
CA PRO A 88 -9.72 10.07 18.30
C PRO A 88 -8.58 10.74 17.53
N ALA A 89 -8.27 10.28 16.31
CA ALA A 89 -7.20 10.89 15.51
C ALA A 89 -7.61 12.27 14.98
N TYR A 90 -8.88 12.46 14.62
CA TYR A 90 -9.43 13.77 14.25
C TYR A 90 -9.25 14.81 15.37
N ARG A 91 -9.59 14.44 16.62
CA ARG A 91 -9.42 15.33 17.78
C ARG A 91 -7.96 15.74 17.97
N LYS A 92 -7.04 14.77 17.96
CA LYS A 92 -5.59 15.01 18.07
C LYS A 92 -5.04 15.93 16.98
N ILE A 93 -5.55 15.80 15.74
CA ILE A 93 -5.16 16.67 14.63
C ILE A 93 -5.62 18.10 14.88
N ILE A 94 -6.87 18.30 15.33
CA ILE A 94 -7.40 19.63 15.64
C ILE A 94 -6.69 20.26 16.82
N ASP A 95 -6.47 19.51 17.90
CA ASP A 95 -5.80 20.01 19.10
C ASP A 95 -4.39 20.54 18.77
N HIS A 96 -3.69 19.90 17.81
CA HIS A 96 -2.35 20.30 17.40
C HIS A 96 -2.32 21.39 16.33
N PHE A 97 -3.10 21.22 15.24
CA PHE A 97 -3.03 22.09 14.06
C PHE A 97 -4.07 23.21 14.05
N GLY A 98 -5.16 23.08 14.83
CA GLY A 98 -6.24 24.07 14.90
C GLY A 98 -5.77 25.47 15.30
N PRO A 99 -4.92 25.65 16.32
CA PRO A 99 -4.45 26.98 16.72
C PRO A 99 -3.61 27.69 15.66
N THR A 100 -2.93 26.94 14.80
CA THR A 100 -1.99 27.47 13.80
C THR A 100 -2.57 27.51 12.38
N THR A 101 -3.72 26.85 12.15
CA THR A 101 -4.32 26.68 10.83
C THR A 101 -5.81 27.01 10.89
N PRO A 102 -6.21 28.27 10.64
CA PRO A 102 -7.60 28.70 10.75
C PRO A 102 -8.52 28.08 9.68
N ASP A 103 -7.97 27.65 8.54
CA ASP A 103 -8.67 26.98 7.43
C ASP A 103 -8.69 25.43 7.55
N LEU A 104 -8.33 24.87 8.71
CA LEU A 104 -8.23 23.41 8.89
C LEU A 104 -9.57 22.68 8.78
N LEU A 105 -10.68 23.36 9.09
CA LEU A 105 -12.02 22.81 9.06
C LEU A 105 -12.81 23.40 7.91
N LEU A 106 -13.51 22.54 7.15
CA LEU A 106 -14.41 23.00 6.12
C LEU A 106 -15.50 23.90 6.71
N PRO A 107 -16.02 24.88 5.93
CA PRO A 107 -17.12 25.72 6.37
C PRO A 107 -18.34 24.85 6.70
N PRO A 108 -19.19 25.26 7.65
CA PRO A 108 -20.43 24.56 7.92
C PRO A 108 -21.23 24.47 6.61
N THR A 109 -21.48 23.25 6.15
CA THR A 109 -22.40 23.06 5.03
C THR A 109 -23.76 23.57 5.51
N PRO A 110 -24.40 24.52 4.79
CA PRO A 110 -25.76 24.91 5.14
C PRO A 110 -26.61 23.64 5.14
N PRO A 111 -27.54 23.49 6.11
CA PRO A 111 -28.44 22.33 6.10
C PRO A 111 -29.06 22.27 4.71
N SER A 112 -28.85 21.14 4.03
CA SER A 112 -29.45 20.85 2.73
C SER A 112 -30.90 21.28 2.82
N GLU A 113 -31.32 22.24 1.97
CA GLU A 113 -32.72 22.61 1.89
C GLU A 113 -33.54 21.32 1.84
N PRO A 114 -34.51 21.11 2.74
CA PRO A 114 -35.36 19.94 2.64
C PRO A 114 -35.98 19.97 1.25
N GLN A 115 -35.63 18.97 0.43
CA GLN A 115 -36.36 18.69 -0.79
C GLN A 115 -37.84 18.71 -0.42
N SER A 116 -38.59 19.58 -1.08
CA SER A 116 -40.03 19.86 -0.98
C SER A 116 -40.78 19.15 0.16
N PRO A 117 -41.44 19.89 1.07
CA PRO A 117 -42.07 19.29 2.24
C PRO A 117 -42.97 18.11 1.82
N PRO A 118 -42.87 16.93 2.47
CA PRO A 118 -43.85 15.87 2.26
C PRO A 118 -45.25 16.43 2.53
N PRO A 119 -46.28 15.97 1.79
CA PRO A 119 -47.63 16.48 1.93
C PRO A 119 -48.07 16.42 3.41
N PRO A 120 -48.77 17.46 3.91
CA PRO A 120 -49.07 17.59 5.32
C PRO A 120 -49.82 16.35 5.82
N PRO A 121 -49.39 15.73 6.93
CA PRO A 121 -50.18 14.70 7.58
C PRO A 121 -51.51 15.29 8.07
N PRO A 122 -52.60 14.50 8.10
CA PRO A 122 -53.90 14.97 8.54
C PRO A 122 -53.81 15.58 9.94
N GLN A 123 -54.24 16.84 10.05
CA GLN A 123 -54.22 17.64 11.27
C GLN A 123 -55.08 17.00 12.34
N SER A 124 -54.48 16.48 13.41
CA SER A 124 -55.11 16.24 14.73
C SER A 124 -54.08 15.69 15.72
N GLN A 125 -53.21 16.54 16.27
CA GLN A 125 -52.57 16.33 17.58
C GLN A 125 -51.81 17.59 18.03
N PRO A 126 -52.04 18.11 19.25
CA PRO A 126 -51.22 19.19 19.80
C PRO A 126 -49.78 18.72 20.02
N GLN A 127 -48.81 19.35 19.37
CA GLN A 127 -47.40 19.08 19.64
C GLN A 127 -46.98 19.70 20.99
N PRO A 128 -46.27 18.98 21.87
CA PRO A 128 -45.71 19.57 23.09
C PRO A 128 -44.61 20.60 22.74
N PRO A 129 -44.39 21.61 23.60
CA PRO A 129 -43.41 22.66 23.33
C PRO A 129 -42.00 22.06 23.21
N SER A 130 -41.33 22.37 22.10
CA SER A 130 -39.93 22.03 21.86
C SER A 130 -39.06 22.51 23.03
N PRO A 131 -38.11 21.69 23.53
CA PRO A 131 -37.24 22.09 24.63
C PRO A 131 -36.36 23.28 24.22
N PRO A 132 -35.96 24.13 25.19
CA PRO A 132 -35.16 25.32 24.91
C PRO A 132 -33.83 24.93 24.27
N THR A 133 -33.55 25.54 23.12
CA THR A 133 -32.31 25.41 22.37
C THR A 133 -31.16 26.05 23.16
N THR A 134 -30.47 25.26 23.97
CA THR A 134 -29.21 25.69 24.61
C THR A 134 -28.14 25.89 23.53
N PRO A 135 -27.38 27.00 23.54
CA PRO A 135 -26.40 27.30 22.52
C PRO A 135 -25.13 26.46 22.67
N SER A 136 -24.52 26.10 21.53
CA SER A 136 -23.16 25.58 21.38
C SER A 136 -22.90 24.09 21.71
N GLN A 137 -23.32 23.22 20.79
CA GLN A 137 -22.47 22.06 20.42
C GLN A 137 -22.23 22.15 18.92
N SER A 138 -21.12 22.76 18.52
CA SER A 138 -20.71 22.76 17.12
C SER A 138 -20.53 21.31 16.67
N THR A 139 -21.38 20.82 15.77
CA THR A 139 -21.21 19.53 15.12
C THR A 139 -19.79 19.41 14.57
N PRO A 140 -19.08 18.30 14.80
CA PRO A 140 -17.68 18.18 14.41
C PRO A 140 -17.59 18.23 12.87
N ARG A 141 -16.80 19.19 12.36
CA ARG A 141 -16.72 19.52 10.92
C ARG A 141 -15.61 18.70 10.23
N PRO A 142 -15.78 18.30 8.95
CA PRO A 142 -14.73 17.59 8.23
C PRO A 142 -13.46 18.44 8.05
N LEU A 143 -12.30 17.77 8.06
CA LEU A 143 -11.00 18.40 7.83
C LEU A 143 -10.84 18.82 6.37
N ASP A 144 -10.33 20.03 6.14
CA ASP A 144 -9.85 20.44 4.82
C ASP A 144 -8.48 19.80 4.55
N ARG A 145 -8.50 18.78 3.68
CA ARG A 145 -7.29 18.02 3.29
C ARG A 145 -6.34 18.85 2.45
N ALA A 146 -6.84 19.82 1.68
CA ALA A 146 -6.00 20.69 0.88
C ALA A 146 -5.25 21.67 1.78
N ALA A 147 -5.93 22.25 2.78
CA ALA A 147 -5.30 23.09 3.81
C ALA A 147 -4.23 22.33 4.59
N LEU A 148 -4.57 21.16 5.11
CA LEU A 148 -3.62 20.31 5.82
C LEU A 148 -2.44 19.93 4.92
N GLY A 149 -2.70 19.58 3.66
CA GLY A 149 -1.69 19.27 2.66
C GLY A 149 -0.70 20.41 2.42
N ARG A 150 -1.18 21.65 2.24
CA ARG A 150 -0.31 22.84 2.08
C ARG A 150 0.64 23.03 3.28
N ARG A 151 0.18 22.67 4.48
CA ARG A 151 0.97 22.78 5.72
C ARG A 151 2.03 21.70 5.85
N VAL A 152 1.71 20.44 5.52
CA VAL A 152 2.60 19.29 5.76
C VAL A 152 3.48 18.90 4.57
N PHE A 153 3.16 19.35 3.35
CA PHE A 153 3.96 19.06 2.16
C PHE A 153 4.90 20.22 1.82
N GLY A 154 6.19 19.92 1.71
CA GLY A 154 7.26 20.85 1.32
C GLY A 154 8.62 20.44 1.88
N SER A 155 9.68 21.15 1.48
CA SER A 155 11.07 20.86 1.88
C SER A 155 11.51 21.57 3.16
N THR A 156 10.75 22.56 3.64
CA THR A 156 11.08 23.36 4.82
C THR A 156 11.15 22.49 6.09
N PRO A 157 12.12 22.70 7.00
CA PRO A 157 12.28 21.90 8.21
C PRO A 157 11.03 21.88 9.10
N ASP A 158 10.29 22.98 9.18
CA ASP A 158 9.05 23.03 9.97
C ASP A 158 7.97 22.11 9.38
N ARG A 159 7.81 22.09 8.06
CA ARG A 159 6.84 21.18 7.40
C ARG A 159 7.20 19.72 7.59
N GLN A 160 8.49 19.39 7.65
CA GLN A 160 8.93 18.03 7.96
C GLN A 160 8.55 17.62 9.40
N ARG A 161 8.71 18.54 10.37
CA ARG A 161 8.27 18.32 11.75
C ARG A 161 6.76 18.13 11.82
N ASP A 162 6.00 19.01 11.17
CA ASP A 162 4.53 18.91 11.12
C ASP A 162 4.06 17.60 10.48
N ARG A 163 4.69 17.20 9.37
CA ARG A 163 4.44 15.90 8.74
C ARG A 163 4.76 14.74 9.66
N ALA A 164 5.85 14.81 10.43
CA ALA A 164 6.21 13.79 11.39
C ALA A 164 5.17 13.68 12.52
N VAL A 165 4.69 14.81 13.06
CA VAL A 165 3.62 14.83 14.07
C VAL A 165 2.34 14.23 13.48
N LEU A 166 1.92 14.69 12.29
CA LEU A 166 0.73 14.16 11.63
C LEU A 166 0.81 12.64 11.42
N ASN A 167 1.94 12.15 10.91
CA ASN A 167 2.16 10.72 10.69
C ASN A 167 2.17 9.93 12.01
N SER A 168 2.67 10.51 13.10
CA SER A 168 2.67 9.88 14.43
C SER A 168 1.26 9.70 15.01
N ILE A 169 0.31 10.55 14.60
CA ILE A 169 -1.11 10.43 14.97
C ILE A 169 -1.82 9.43 14.04
N ILE A 170 -1.60 9.54 12.73
CA ILE A 170 -2.31 8.75 11.72
C ILE A 170 -1.85 7.29 11.71
N HIS A 171 -0.54 7.02 11.69
CA HIS A 171 -0.03 5.65 11.50
C HIS A 171 -0.54 4.67 12.56
N PRO A 172 -0.53 4.97 13.87
CA PRO A 172 -1.10 4.07 14.86
C PRO A 172 -2.60 3.86 14.67
N ALA A 173 -3.35 4.93 14.35
CA ALA A 173 -4.79 4.84 14.14
C ALA A 173 -5.14 3.94 12.94
N VAL A 174 -4.41 4.08 11.82
CA VAL A 174 -4.58 3.24 10.63
C VAL A 174 -4.21 1.79 10.92
N ARG A 175 -3.09 1.54 11.61
CA ARG A 175 -2.67 0.19 12.01
C ARG A 175 -3.73 -0.49 12.87
N TRP A 176 -4.32 0.24 13.82
CA TRP A 176 -5.42 -0.25 14.63
C TRP A 176 -6.67 -0.56 13.80
N ALA A 177 -7.05 0.32 12.88
CA ALA A 177 -8.19 0.08 12.00
C ALA A 177 -7.99 -1.16 11.11
N ILE A 178 -6.79 -1.34 10.55
CA ILE A 178 -6.40 -2.54 9.80
C ILE A 178 -6.52 -3.78 10.69
N PHE A 179 -5.96 -3.74 11.90
CA PHE A 179 -6.03 -4.86 12.86
C PHE A 179 -7.46 -5.29 13.16
N TYR A 180 -8.37 -4.34 13.45
CA TYR A 180 -9.77 -4.66 13.70
C TYR A 180 -10.46 -5.28 12.49
N LYS A 181 -10.15 -4.84 11.26
CA LYS A 181 -10.69 -5.45 10.04
C LYS A 181 -10.14 -6.85 9.80
N ILE A 182 -8.84 -7.06 10.05
CA ILE A 182 -8.20 -8.39 10.02
C ILE A 182 -8.94 -9.31 10.98
N LEU A 183 -9.12 -8.89 12.24
CA LEU A 183 -9.82 -9.67 13.27
C LEU A 183 -11.27 -9.95 12.89
N TYR A 184 -11.98 -8.95 12.34
CA TYR A 184 -13.35 -9.11 11.86
C TYR A 184 -13.47 -10.22 10.80
N TYR A 185 -12.63 -10.19 9.76
CA TYR A 185 -12.67 -11.21 8.71
C TYR A 185 -12.16 -12.57 9.17
N TYR A 186 -11.19 -12.57 10.09
CA TYR A 186 -10.73 -13.78 10.75
C TYR A 186 -11.86 -14.48 11.52
N LEU A 187 -12.63 -13.73 12.32
CA LEU A 187 -13.77 -14.27 13.07
C LEU A 187 -14.91 -14.75 12.16
N ARG A 188 -15.05 -14.20 10.95
CA ARG A 188 -15.99 -14.68 9.92
C ARG A 188 -15.48 -15.89 9.13
N GLY A 189 -14.28 -16.40 9.44
CA GLY A 189 -13.73 -17.60 8.81
C GLY A 189 -13.16 -17.39 7.41
N HIS A 190 -12.82 -16.16 7.02
CA HIS A 190 -12.12 -15.95 5.75
C HIS A 190 -10.72 -16.58 5.80
N TRP A 191 -10.38 -17.35 4.78
CA TRP A 191 -9.08 -18.04 4.69
C TRP A 191 -7.95 -17.09 4.25
N ALA A 192 -8.29 -16.02 3.54
CA ALA A 192 -7.36 -14.99 3.10
C ALA A 192 -8.05 -13.63 3.03
N ILE A 193 -7.25 -12.57 3.18
CA ILE A 193 -7.65 -11.19 2.96
C ILE A 193 -6.57 -10.46 2.17
N VAL A 194 -6.99 -9.47 1.39
CA VAL A 194 -6.09 -8.61 0.61
C VAL A 194 -6.00 -7.26 1.29
N LEU A 195 -4.78 -6.90 1.70
CA LEU A 195 -4.41 -5.60 2.25
C LEU A 195 -3.86 -4.75 1.11
N ASP A 196 -4.66 -3.82 0.59
CA ASP A 196 -4.22 -2.91 -0.46
C ASP A 196 -3.45 -1.73 0.15
N ILE A 197 -2.12 -1.77 0.04
CA ILE A 197 -1.21 -0.82 0.68
C ILE A 197 -0.20 -0.32 -0.37
N PRO A 198 -0.45 0.85 -1.01
CA PRO A 198 0.43 1.41 -2.04
C PRO A 198 1.86 1.65 -1.53
N LEU A 199 1.96 2.09 -0.27
CA LEU A 199 3.21 2.44 0.42
C LEU A 199 3.61 1.38 1.46
N LEU A 200 3.47 0.09 1.11
CA LEU A 200 3.68 -1.04 2.02
C LEU A 200 5.06 -1.01 2.70
N TYR A 201 6.10 -0.82 1.90
CA TYR A 201 7.49 -0.82 2.37
C TYR A 201 7.86 0.48 3.08
N GLU A 202 7.37 1.60 2.55
CA GLU A 202 7.60 2.93 3.08
C GLU A 202 6.94 3.11 4.47
N SER A 203 5.79 2.45 4.68
CA SER A 203 5.05 2.48 5.96
C SER A 203 5.52 1.41 6.95
N ALA A 204 6.56 0.63 6.60
CA ALA A 204 7.11 -0.45 7.42
C ALA A 204 6.07 -1.53 7.80
N LEU A 205 5.08 -1.76 6.93
CA LEU A 205 4.00 -2.72 7.16
C LEU A 205 4.30 -4.12 6.59
N ASP A 206 5.40 -4.24 5.83
CA ASP A 206 5.82 -5.50 5.22
C ASP A 206 6.05 -6.67 6.21
N PRO A 207 6.45 -6.51 7.48
CA PRO A 207 6.57 -7.64 8.39
C PRO A 207 5.22 -8.24 8.81
N TYR A 208 4.13 -7.46 8.71
CA TYR A 208 2.80 -7.86 9.18
C TYR A 208 1.97 -8.60 8.12
N VAL A 209 2.48 -8.72 6.90
CA VAL A 209 1.82 -9.45 5.81
C VAL A 209 2.50 -10.80 5.60
N SER A 210 1.71 -11.86 5.46
CA SER A 210 2.20 -13.22 5.26
C SER A 210 2.76 -13.41 3.86
N PHE A 211 2.11 -12.79 2.86
CA PHE A 211 2.47 -12.88 1.46
C PHE A 211 2.42 -11.50 0.79
N ILE A 212 3.40 -11.15 -0.04
CA ILE A 212 3.39 -9.90 -0.81
C ILE A 212 3.12 -10.18 -2.28
N LEU A 213 2.09 -9.53 -2.82
CA LEU A 213 1.82 -9.45 -4.24
C LEU A 213 2.23 -8.06 -4.74
N LEU A 214 3.39 -7.96 -5.39
CA LEU A 214 3.88 -6.72 -5.99
C LEU A 214 3.46 -6.65 -7.45
N VAL A 215 2.74 -5.60 -7.84
CA VAL A 215 2.44 -5.31 -9.24
C VAL A 215 3.45 -4.31 -9.78
N ALA A 216 4.32 -4.79 -10.68
CA ALA A 216 5.40 -4.03 -11.29
C ALA A 216 5.09 -3.64 -12.74
N SER A 217 5.66 -2.53 -13.19
CA SER A 217 5.67 -2.14 -14.60
C SER A 217 6.97 -1.43 -14.91
N ARG A 218 7.40 -1.47 -16.18
CA ARG A 218 8.54 -0.70 -16.65
C ARG A 218 8.29 0.81 -16.53
N PRO A 219 9.33 1.64 -16.30
CA PRO A 219 9.19 3.09 -16.13
C PRO A 219 8.44 3.76 -17.30
N GLU A 220 8.69 3.33 -18.54
CA GLU A 220 8.09 3.89 -19.74
C GLU A 220 6.58 3.58 -19.78
N THR A 221 6.22 2.32 -19.50
CA THR A 221 4.82 1.88 -19.41
C THR A 221 4.10 2.61 -18.27
N GLN A 222 4.75 2.76 -17.12
CA GLN A 222 4.23 3.46 -15.96
C GLN A 222 3.93 4.93 -16.28
N MET A 223 4.88 5.63 -16.89
CA MET A 223 4.74 7.04 -17.26
C MET A 223 3.62 7.24 -18.29
N ARG A 224 3.60 6.41 -19.33
CA ARG A 224 2.53 6.42 -20.35
C ARG A 224 1.14 6.25 -19.73
N ARG A 225 0.98 5.29 -18.81
CA ARG A 225 -0.29 5.05 -18.11
C ARG A 225 -0.67 6.18 -17.17
N LEU A 226 0.31 6.77 -16.47
CA LEU A 226 0.06 7.91 -15.57
C LEU A 226 -0.45 9.13 -16.36
N ARG A 227 0.22 9.48 -17.47
CA ARG A 227 -0.19 10.59 -18.33
C ARG A 227 -1.52 10.36 -19.02
N SER A 228 -1.81 9.11 -19.40
CA SER A 228 -3.11 8.75 -19.99
C SER A 228 -4.25 8.84 -18.97
N ARG A 229 -3.98 8.52 -17.69
CA ARG A 229 -4.97 8.58 -16.61
C ARG A 229 -5.26 10.01 -16.16
N ASP A 230 -4.22 10.83 -16.10
CA ASP A 230 -4.25 12.18 -15.57
C ASP A 230 -3.72 13.16 -16.64
N PRO A 231 -4.52 13.53 -17.67
CA PRO A 231 -4.05 14.31 -18.83
C PRO A 231 -3.55 15.72 -18.48
N HIS A 232 -3.98 16.25 -17.34
CA HIS A 232 -3.62 17.59 -16.86
C HIS A 232 -2.23 17.66 -16.23
N LEU A 233 -1.54 16.54 -16.03
CA LEU A 233 -0.20 16.54 -15.43
C LEU A 233 0.87 16.93 -16.44
N SER A 234 1.74 17.86 -16.03
CA SER A 234 2.99 18.09 -16.77
C SER A 234 3.91 16.87 -16.67
N ALA A 235 4.82 16.70 -17.64
CA ALA A 235 5.78 15.59 -17.64
C ALA A 235 6.65 15.61 -16.37
N LYS A 236 7.09 16.79 -15.96
CA LYS A 236 7.91 16.99 -14.76
C LYS A 236 7.16 16.62 -13.47
N GLU A 237 5.89 17.03 -13.34
CA GLU A 237 5.09 16.65 -12.18
C GLU A 237 4.83 15.14 -12.12
N ALA A 238 4.67 14.48 -13.27
CA ALA A 238 4.50 13.04 -13.32
C ALA A 238 5.79 12.31 -12.90
N GLU A 239 6.96 12.80 -13.34
CA GLU A 239 8.28 12.32 -12.92
C GLU A 239 8.50 12.53 -11.42
N ASP A 240 8.22 13.73 -10.90
CA ASP A 240 8.35 14.06 -9.48
C ASP A 240 7.44 13.15 -8.61
N ARG A 241 6.21 12.86 -9.08
CA ARG A 241 5.30 11.93 -8.40
C ARG A 241 5.84 10.52 -8.33
N VAL A 242 6.39 10.00 -9.44
CA VAL A 242 6.99 8.66 -9.47
C VAL A 242 8.28 8.62 -8.64
N GLY A 243 9.11 9.66 -8.73
CA GLY A 243 10.37 9.79 -7.99
C GLY A 243 10.20 9.96 -6.48
N SER A 244 9.05 10.45 -6.02
CA SER A 244 8.74 10.53 -4.59
C SER A 244 8.50 9.17 -3.91
N GLN A 245 8.29 8.11 -4.68
CA GLN A 245 8.06 6.75 -4.18
C GLN A 245 9.36 5.94 -4.16
N MET A 246 9.37 4.84 -3.40
CA MET A 246 10.49 3.89 -3.48
C MET A 246 10.60 3.32 -4.89
N GLY A 247 11.83 3.30 -5.41
CA GLY A 247 12.15 2.80 -6.75
C GLY A 247 11.64 1.36 -6.96
N MET A 248 11.12 1.10 -8.16
CA MET A 248 10.51 -0.20 -8.49
C MET A 248 11.49 -1.36 -8.28
N GLU A 249 12.76 -1.18 -8.69
CA GLU A 249 13.81 -2.19 -8.52
C GLU A 249 14.02 -2.57 -7.06
N GLU A 250 13.99 -1.59 -6.15
CA GLU A 250 14.11 -1.86 -4.73
C GLU A 250 12.91 -2.66 -4.20
N LYS A 251 11.68 -2.33 -4.63
CA LYS A 251 10.49 -3.10 -4.25
C LYS A 251 10.53 -4.53 -4.76
N VAL A 252 10.97 -4.73 -6.01
CA VAL A 252 11.16 -6.06 -6.62
C VAL A 252 12.20 -6.86 -5.83
N GLY A 253 13.35 -6.25 -5.54
CA GLY A 253 14.41 -6.88 -4.74
C GLY A 253 13.94 -7.26 -3.33
N ARG A 254 13.22 -6.37 -2.64
CA ARG A 254 12.61 -6.63 -1.32
C ARG A 254 11.60 -7.77 -1.38
N THR A 255 10.75 -7.81 -2.41
CA THR A 255 9.74 -8.86 -2.60
C THR A 255 10.40 -10.21 -2.81
N GLY A 256 11.37 -10.29 -3.73
CA GLY A 256 12.11 -11.51 -4.03
C GLY A 256 12.94 -12.02 -2.85
N ALA A 257 13.45 -11.12 -2.01
CA ALA A 257 14.25 -11.48 -0.84
C ALA A 257 13.45 -12.08 0.34
N ARG A 258 12.11 -12.07 0.31
CA ARG A 258 11.30 -12.64 1.40
C ARG A 258 11.42 -14.16 1.54
N GLY A 259 11.95 -14.85 0.52
CA GLY A 259 12.22 -16.28 0.54
C GLY A 259 10.96 -17.15 0.71
N GLY A 260 11.09 -18.45 0.43
CA GLY A 260 10.03 -19.45 0.68
C GLY A 260 8.69 -19.16 -0.01
N GLY A 261 8.70 -18.53 -1.19
CA GLY A 261 7.47 -18.23 -1.95
C GLY A 261 6.53 -17.22 -1.30
N ARG A 262 7.00 -16.41 -0.33
CA ARG A 262 6.19 -15.40 0.39
C ARG A 262 6.10 -14.03 -0.29
N GLY A 263 6.59 -13.94 -1.52
CA GLY A 263 6.59 -12.73 -2.31
C GLY A 263 6.59 -13.08 -3.79
N VAL A 264 5.67 -12.51 -4.55
CA VAL A 264 5.60 -12.65 -6.01
C VAL A 264 5.51 -11.29 -6.65
N VAL A 265 6.25 -11.12 -7.74
CA VAL A 265 6.22 -9.93 -8.58
C VAL A 265 5.45 -10.28 -9.85
N VAL A 266 4.34 -9.58 -10.08
CA VAL A 266 3.54 -9.67 -11.30
C VAL A 266 3.89 -8.48 -12.18
N TRP A 267 4.56 -8.76 -13.30
CA TRP A 267 4.87 -7.76 -14.31
C TRP A 267 3.62 -7.47 -15.16
N ASN A 268 3.26 -6.19 -15.25
CA ASN A 268 2.10 -5.72 -15.97
C ASN A 268 2.51 -4.87 -17.18
N GLU A 269 3.01 -5.53 -18.23
CA GLU A 269 3.35 -4.88 -19.50
C GLU A 269 2.25 -4.99 -20.55
N GLY A 270 1.37 -5.99 -20.45
CA GLY A 270 0.34 -6.26 -21.44
C GLY A 270 -1.06 -5.80 -21.05
N GLY A 271 -2.05 -6.56 -21.53
CA GLY A 271 -3.47 -6.27 -21.38
C GLY A 271 -4.05 -6.67 -20.01
N ARG A 272 -5.33 -6.32 -19.78
CA ARG A 272 -6.04 -6.69 -18.56
C ARG A 272 -6.23 -8.21 -18.42
N GLU A 273 -6.41 -8.92 -19.52
CA GLU A 273 -6.59 -10.38 -19.55
C GLU A 273 -5.33 -11.12 -19.11
N GLU A 274 -4.18 -10.81 -19.72
CA GLU A 274 -2.87 -11.36 -19.33
C GLU A 274 -2.54 -11.11 -17.85
N LEU A 275 -2.87 -9.91 -17.36
CA LEU A 275 -2.74 -9.60 -15.93
C LEU A 275 -3.65 -10.47 -15.06
N GLY A 276 -4.89 -10.71 -15.50
CA GLY A 276 -5.84 -11.60 -14.83
C GLY A 276 -5.35 -13.03 -14.77
N GLU A 277 -4.82 -13.57 -15.86
CA GLU A 277 -4.25 -14.92 -15.91
C GLU A 277 -3.07 -15.08 -14.95
N ARG A 278 -2.11 -14.14 -14.96
CA ARG A 278 -0.97 -14.14 -14.04
C ARG A 278 -1.40 -14.07 -12.58
N VAL A 279 -2.36 -13.20 -12.26
CA VAL A 279 -2.92 -13.12 -10.90
C VAL A 279 -3.60 -14.44 -10.54
N GLY A 280 -4.32 -15.06 -11.48
CA GLY A 280 -4.96 -16.35 -11.26
C GLY A 280 -4.00 -17.50 -11.02
N GLU A 281 -2.85 -17.54 -11.68
CA GLU A 281 -1.77 -18.48 -11.37
C GLU A 281 -1.25 -18.31 -9.95
N VAL A 282 -1.00 -17.06 -9.52
CA VAL A 282 -0.56 -16.77 -8.16
C VAL A 282 -1.61 -17.23 -7.15
N VAL A 283 -2.88 -16.89 -7.36
CA VAL A 283 -3.96 -17.28 -6.45
C VAL A 283 -4.12 -18.80 -6.39
N ARG A 284 -4.09 -19.51 -7.52
CA ARG A 284 -4.12 -20.99 -7.54
C ARG A 284 -2.95 -21.60 -6.76
N GLY A 285 -1.75 -21.03 -6.88
CA GLY A 285 -0.59 -21.42 -6.07
C GLY A 285 -0.77 -21.19 -4.57
N LEU A 286 -1.47 -20.10 -4.19
CA LEU A 286 -1.81 -19.81 -2.79
C LEU A 286 -2.86 -20.77 -2.23
N GLU A 287 -3.86 -21.12 -3.04
CA GLU A 287 -4.98 -22.01 -2.68
C GLU A 287 -4.54 -23.48 -2.57
N GLY A 288 -3.68 -23.96 -3.46
CA GLY A 288 -3.21 -25.35 -3.50
C GLY A 288 -2.40 -25.80 -2.28
N GLY A 289 -1.98 -24.87 -1.40
CA GLY A 289 -1.22 -25.15 -0.19
C GLY A 289 -2.02 -25.72 1.00
N GLY A 290 -3.22 -26.27 0.79
CA GLY A 290 -4.03 -26.89 1.86
C GLY A 290 -4.60 -25.91 2.90
N ARG A 291 -4.62 -24.60 2.60
CA ARG A 291 -5.05 -23.53 3.53
C ARG A 291 -6.58 -23.43 3.68
N ARG A 292 -7.34 -24.03 2.77
CA ARG A 292 -8.79 -24.14 2.84
C ARG A 292 -9.16 -25.46 3.52
N GLY A 293 -9.61 -25.42 4.78
CA GLY A 293 -10.55 -26.47 5.20
C GLY A 293 -10.48 -27.02 6.62
N VAL A 294 -9.46 -26.78 7.45
CA VAL A 294 -9.38 -27.49 8.75
C VAL A 294 -9.13 -26.59 9.98
N TRP A 295 -8.67 -25.35 9.80
CA TRP A 295 -8.15 -24.55 10.92
C TRP A 295 -9.11 -23.58 11.60
N GLY A 296 -10.21 -23.20 10.95
CA GLY A 296 -11.24 -22.36 11.58
C GLY A 296 -11.81 -22.94 12.87
N TRP A 297 -11.80 -24.27 13.01
CA TRP A 297 -12.28 -24.99 14.20
C TRP A 297 -11.23 -25.11 15.33
N TRP A 298 -9.94 -25.30 15.00
CA TRP A 298 -8.88 -25.48 16.01
C TRP A 298 -8.41 -24.16 16.64
N LEU A 299 -8.38 -23.06 15.86
CA LEU A 299 -7.99 -21.74 16.38
C LEU A 299 -9.05 -21.10 17.29
N TRP A 300 -10.30 -21.53 17.19
CA TRP A 300 -11.33 -21.22 18.19
C TRP A 300 -11.10 -22.00 19.50
N GLY A 301 -10.40 -23.14 19.43
CA GLY A 301 -10.09 -23.98 20.61
C GLY A 301 -9.04 -23.38 21.54
N SER A 302 -8.21 -22.44 21.07
CA SER A 302 -7.29 -21.68 21.94
C SER A 302 -6.84 -20.35 21.32
N PRO A 303 -7.29 -19.19 21.83
CA PRO A 303 -6.85 -17.88 21.35
C PRO A 303 -5.34 -17.66 21.53
N TYR A 304 -4.70 -18.34 22.48
CA TYR A 304 -3.26 -18.24 22.73
C TYR A 304 -2.43 -18.81 21.58
N VAL A 305 -2.88 -19.92 20.97
CA VAL A 305 -2.20 -20.50 19.81
C VAL A 305 -2.31 -19.55 18.61
N ALA A 306 -3.47 -18.90 18.42
CA ALA A 306 -3.66 -17.90 17.37
C ALA A 306 -2.65 -16.75 17.49
N VAL A 307 -2.50 -16.22 18.70
CA VAL A 307 -1.55 -15.13 19.00
C VAL A 307 -0.11 -15.59 18.79
N ALA A 308 0.25 -16.80 19.22
CA ALA A 308 1.60 -17.35 19.04
C ALA A 308 1.95 -17.50 17.55
N VAL A 309 1.05 -18.05 16.72
CA VAL A 309 1.31 -18.20 15.28
C VAL A 309 1.34 -16.84 14.57
N ALA A 310 0.46 -15.91 14.92
CA ALA A 310 0.51 -14.55 14.40
C ALA A 310 1.84 -13.85 14.76
N GLY A 311 2.29 -13.99 16.01
CA GLY A 311 3.59 -13.49 16.47
C GLY A 311 4.76 -14.10 15.72
N TRP A 312 4.72 -15.41 15.44
CA TRP A 312 5.72 -16.11 14.64
C TRP A 312 5.79 -15.59 13.20
N GLU A 313 4.65 -15.38 12.53
CA GLU A 313 4.62 -14.82 11.16
C GLU A 313 5.18 -13.40 11.12
N VAL A 314 4.85 -12.56 12.11
CA VAL A 314 5.42 -11.21 12.24
C VAL A 314 6.93 -11.26 12.49
N TRP A 315 7.39 -12.13 13.39
CA TRP A 315 8.82 -12.31 13.67
C TRP A 315 9.58 -12.76 12.42
N ARG A 316 9.06 -13.73 11.66
CA ARG A 316 9.64 -14.17 10.39
C ARG A 316 9.65 -13.09 9.32
N GLY A 317 8.65 -12.22 9.28
CA GLY A 317 8.63 -11.06 8.39
C GLY A 317 9.69 -10.02 8.79
N TRP A 318 9.83 -9.78 10.10
CA TRP A 318 10.79 -8.85 10.66
C TRP A 318 12.24 -9.29 10.44
N THR A 319 12.55 -10.58 10.69
CA THR A 319 13.90 -11.12 10.43
C THR A 319 14.27 -11.01 8.95
N GLY A 320 13.36 -11.37 8.04
CA GLY A 320 13.59 -11.22 6.60
C GLY A 320 13.85 -9.76 6.16
N ARG A 321 13.16 -8.80 6.79
CA ARG A 321 13.42 -7.36 6.57
C ARG A 321 14.80 -6.96 7.07
N GLN A 322 15.20 -7.38 8.28
CA GLN A 322 16.52 -7.06 8.84
C GLN A 322 17.64 -7.61 7.95
N GLU A 323 17.50 -8.85 7.47
CA GLU A 323 18.45 -9.44 6.54
C GLU A 323 18.57 -8.65 5.23
N TRP A 324 17.44 -8.20 4.68
CA TRP A 324 17.44 -7.38 3.47
C TRP A 324 18.18 -6.06 3.69
N GLU A 325 17.87 -5.33 4.76
CA GLU A 325 18.53 -4.06 5.10
C GLU A 325 20.03 -4.27 5.34
N ALA A 326 20.43 -5.35 6.02
CA ALA A 326 21.83 -5.71 6.21
C ALA A 326 22.54 -6.03 4.87
N ARG A 327 21.88 -6.77 3.96
CA ARG A 327 22.39 -7.02 2.61
C ARG A 327 22.49 -5.74 1.77
N LYS A 328 21.56 -4.80 1.96
CA LYS A 328 21.56 -3.49 1.30
C LYS A 328 22.75 -2.67 1.78
N LYS A 329 22.96 -2.56 3.09
CA LYS A 329 24.08 -1.84 3.70
C LYS A 329 25.43 -2.35 3.19
N ARG A 330 25.65 -3.67 3.21
CA ARG A 330 26.88 -4.29 2.68
C ARG A 330 27.12 -4.00 1.19
N ARG A 331 26.06 -3.95 0.38
CA ARG A 331 26.18 -3.62 -1.05
C ARG A 331 26.56 -2.15 -1.28
N ILE A 332 26.05 -1.24 -0.46
CA ILE A 332 26.41 0.18 -0.51
C ILE A 332 27.87 0.33 -0.09
N GLU A 333 28.26 -0.24 1.06
CA GLU A 333 29.65 -0.21 1.55
C GLU A 333 30.63 -0.77 0.51
N LYS A 334 30.32 -1.93 -0.10
CA LYS A 334 31.16 -2.52 -1.16
C LYS A 334 31.27 -1.61 -2.40
N ARG A 335 30.19 -0.92 -2.79
CA ARG A 335 30.22 0.02 -3.94
C ARG A 335 31.06 1.25 -3.64
N GLU A 336 30.99 1.77 -2.42
CA GLU A 336 31.83 2.90 -2.01
C GLU A 336 33.31 2.50 -1.94
N LEU A 337 33.62 1.29 -1.45
CA LEU A 337 34.99 0.76 -1.44
C LEU A 337 35.58 0.53 -2.85
N ILE A 338 34.76 0.19 -3.84
CA ILE A 338 35.21 0.01 -5.25
C ILE A 338 35.46 1.36 -5.95
N LYS A 339 34.87 2.45 -5.46
CA LYS A 339 35.05 3.80 -6.03
C LYS A 339 36.27 4.54 -5.48
N LEU A 340 36.86 4.06 -4.38
CA LEU A 340 38.07 4.59 -3.75
C LEU A 340 39.32 3.94 -4.35
#